data_AF-A0A951FKM0-F1
#
_entry.id   AF-A0A951FKM0-F1
#
_cell.length_a   1.000
_cell.length_b   1.000
_cell.length_c   1.000
_cell.angle_alpha   90.00
_cell.angle_beta   90.00
_cell.angle_gamma   90.00
#
_symmetry.space_group_name_H-M   'P 1'
#
loop_
_entity.id
_entity.type
_entity.pdbx_description
1 polymer ?
#
loop_
_entity_poly.entity_id
_entity_poly.type
_entity_poly.pdbx_seq_one_letter_code
_entity_poly.pdbx_strand_id
1 'polypeptide(L)'
;MSRLNLLLRCVLLAALCLLSACASTTAEPRTSPSPASGAQTQPGIVRITLWHSWSGAKLDALNNLARSYEQNHPDVRISLQSKPASDMLRSYGLSVADGSAPQILLMLGRYVGDLAERQYIAPLDDVFSDEELAQLLPQAVD
;
A
#
# COMPACT_ATOMS: atom_id res chain seq x y z
N MET A 1 28.76 47.95 -40.73
CA MET A 1 28.60 46.74 -39.87
C MET A 1 27.54 46.89 -38.76
N SER A 2 27.05 48.09 -38.39
CA SER A 2 26.00 48.19 -37.34
C SER A 2 24.55 48.01 -37.83
N ARG A 3 24.24 48.26 -39.12
CA ARG A 3 22.87 48.09 -39.64
C ARG A 3 22.45 46.62 -39.82
N LEU A 4 23.40 45.72 -40.05
CA LEU A 4 23.15 44.27 -40.12
C LEU A 4 22.93 43.66 -38.71
N ASN A 5 23.68 44.12 -37.71
CA ASN A 5 23.47 43.72 -36.30
C ASN A 5 22.21 44.33 -35.68
N LEU A 6 21.72 45.47 -36.19
CA LEU A 6 20.44 46.04 -35.76
C LEU A 6 19.26 45.25 -36.34
N LEU A 7 19.33 44.84 -37.61
CA LEU A 7 18.30 44.01 -38.25
C LEU A 7 18.22 42.60 -37.63
N LEU A 8 19.37 42.00 -37.28
CA LEU A 8 19.42 40.68 -36.63
C LEU A 8 18.82 40.70 -35.21
N ARG A 9 18.96 41.82 -34.48
CA ARG A 9 18.34 41.98 -33.14
C ARG A 9 16.83 42.21 -33.22
N CYS A 10 16.33 42.92 -34.23
CA CYS A 10 14.89 43.09 -34.42
C CYS A 10 14.19 41.78 -34.79
N VAL A 11 14.84 40.91 -35.57
CA VAL A 11 14.31 39.58 -35.92
C VAL A 11 14.31 38.64 -34.71
N LEU A 12 15.32 38.71 -33.84
CA LEU A 12 15.37 37.90 -32.61
C LEU A 12 14.32 38.33 -31.56
N LEU A 13 13.99 39.63 -31.45
CA LEU A 13 12.94 40.10 -30.54
C LEU A 13 11.52 39.83 -31.06
N ALA A 14 11.32 39.77 -32.38
CA ALA A 14 10.01 39.45 -32.96
C ALA A 14 9.64 37.96 -32.85
N ALA A 15 10.63 37.06 -32.78
CA ALA A 15 10.41 35.62 -32.65
C ALA A 15 10.03 35.15 -31.23
N LEU A 16 10.21 35.98 -30.21
CA LEU A 16 9.91 35.62 -28.81
C LEU A 16 8.46 35.93 -28.38
N CYS A 17 7.70 36.67 -29.19
CA CYS A 17 6.36 37.17 -28.83
C CYS A 17 5.19 36.34 -29.38
N LEU A 18 5.43 35.18 -29.99
CA LEU A 18 4.41 34.43 -30.75
C LEU A 18 3.93 33.11 -30.11
N LEU A 19 4.27 32.80 -28.85
CA LEU A 19 3.86 31.52 -28.21
C LEU A 19 3.01 31.63 -26.94
N SER A 20 2.42 32.79 -26.61
CA SER A 20 1.53 32.91 -25.45
C SER A 20 0.15 33.44 -25.85
N ALA A 21 -0.61 32.60 -26.55
CA ALA A 21 -2.04 32.80 -26.73
C ALA A 21 -2.77 31.47 -26.49
N CYS A 22 -3.86 31.56 -25.72
CA CYS A 22 -4.87 30.55 -25.37
C CYS A 22 -4.58 29.67 -24.15
N ALA A 23 -5.07 30.09 -22.98
CA ALA A 23 -6.26 29.49 -22.38
C ALA A 23 -6.71 30.24 -21.12
N SER A 24 -7.92 30.78 -21.16
CA SER A 24 -8.64 31.37 -20.03
C SER A 24 -9.33 30.26 -19.23
N THR A 25 -9.21 30.27 -17.90
CA THR A 25 -10.25 29.73 -16.99
C THR A 25 -9.96 30.07 -15.52
N THR A 26 -10.89 30.84 -14.97
CA THR A 26 -11.51 30.81 -13.63
C THR A 26 -10.72 30.28 -12.42
N ALA A 27 -10.68 31.11 -11.38
CA ALA A 27 -10.27 30.77 -10.02
C ALA A 27 -11.34 29.92 -9.30
N GLU A 28 -10.92 28.87 -8.59
CA GLU A 28 -11.58 28.32 -7.39
C GLU A 28 -10.56 27.51 -6.54
N PRO A 29 -10.84 27.26 -5.24
CA PRO A 29 -9.85 26.95 -4.23
C PRO A 29 -9.20 25.58 -4.44
N ARG A 30 -7.92 25.47 -4.06
CA ARG A 30 -7.24 24.17 -3.96
C ARG A 30 -7.91 23.35 -2.87
N THR A 31 -8.75 22.43 -3.34
CA THR A 31 -9.27 21.27 -2.65
C THR A 31 -8.18 20.58 -1.84
N SER A 32 -8.53 20.29 -0.60
CA SER A 32 -7.85 19.40 0.34
C SER A 32 -7.27 18.16 -0.33
N PRO A 33 -6.18 17.58 0.20
CA PRO A 33 -5.65 16.32 -0.30
C PRO A 33 -6.75 15.25 -0.23
N SER A 34 -7.16 14.77 -1.41
CA SER A 34 -7.98 13.58 -1.54
C SER A 34 -7.25 12.42 -0.89
N PRO A 35 -7.84 11.71 0.08
CA PRO A 35 -7.25 10.47 0.55
C PRO A 35 -7.14 9.49 -0.61
N ALA A 36 -6.00 8.81 -0.67
CA ALA A 36 -5.71 7.76 -1.61
C ALA A 36 -6.87 6.76 -1.63
N SER A 37 -7.24 6.36 -2.84
CA SER A 37 -8.26 5.37 -3.14
C SER A 37 -7.96 4.05 -2.41
N GLY A 38 -8.47 3.93 -1.18
CA GLY A 38 -8.63 2.64 -0.51
C GLY A 38 -9.45 1.73 -1.42
N ALA A 39 -9.04 0.46 -1.50
CA ALA A 39 -9.68 -0.56 -2.31
C ALA A 39 -11.20 -0.37 -2.34
N GLN A 40 -11.77 -0.23 -3.55
CA GLN A 40 -13.22 -0.16 -3.71
C GLN A 40 -13.82 -1.44 -3.11
N THR A 41 -14.35 -1.27 -1.90
CA THR A 41 -15.12 -2.28 -1.20
C THR A 41 -16.46 -2.27 -1.90
N GLN A 42 -16.63 -3.23 -2.81
CA GLN A 42 -17.94 -3.54 -3.34
C GLN A 42 -18.80 -3.92 -2.12
N PRO A 43 -19.95 -3.26 -1.89
CA PRO A 43 -20.74 -3.49 -0.69
C PRO A 43 -20.98 -5.01 -0.53
N GLY A 44 -20.47 -5.58 0.57
CA GLY A 44 -20.61 -7.01 0.88
C GLY A 44 -19.44 -7.93 0.49
N ILE A 45 -18.34 -7.44 -0.09
CA ILE A 45 -17.12 -8.27 -0.28
C ILE A 45 -15.98 -7.80 0.63
N VAL A 46 -15.53 -8.67 1.53
CA VAL A 46 -14.36 -8.47 2.38
C VAL A 46 -13.10 -8.85 1.60
N ARG A 47 -12.17 -7.91 1.44
CA ARG A 47 -10.89 -8.14 0.76
C ARG A 47 -9.76 -8.22 1.76
N ILE A 48 -9.02 -9.33 1.74
CA ILE A 48 -7.88 -9.58 2.62
C ILE A 48 -6.63 -9.70 1.76
N THR A 49 -5.67 -8.81 1.96
CA THR A 49 -4.33 -8.92 1.39
C THR A 49 -3.40 -9.50 2.45
N LEU A 50 -2.68 -10.56 2.10
CA LEU A 50 -1.71 -11.22 2.96
C LEU A 50 -0.33 -11.20 2.31
N TRP A 51 0.66 -10.63 2.99
CA TRP A 51 2.06 -10.69 2.55
C TRP A 51 2.78 -11.90 3.15
N HIS A 52 3.52 -12.63 2.33
CA HIS A 52 4.29 -13.81 2.75
C HIS A 52 5.61 -13.93 1.96
N SER A 53 6.53 -14.75 2.44
CA SER A 53 7.77 -15.10 1.71
C SER A 53 7.91 -16.61 1.44
N TRP A 54 6.82 -17.36 1.60
CA TRP A 54 6.81 -18.83 1.45
C TRP A 54 6.86 -19.27 -0.01
N SER A 55 7.44 -20.44 -0.22
CA SER A 55 7.60 -21.13 -1.52
C SER A 55 7.44 -22.65 -1.35
N GLY A 56 7.37 -23.38 -2.46
CA GLY A 56 7.23 -24.84 -2.49
C GLY A 56 5.99 -25.32 -1.73
N ALA A 57 6.11 -26.44 -1.02
CA ALA A 57 4.99 -27.06 -0.29
C ALA A 57 4.28 -26.12 0.70
N LYS A 58 4.99 -25.14 1.28
CA LYS A 58 4.37 -24.14 2.16
C LYS A 58 3.47 -23.18 1.40
N LEU A 59 3.88 -22.76 0.21
CA LEU A 59 3.05 -21.93 -0.66
C LEU A 59 1.82 -22.72 -1.15
N ASP A 60 1.99 -23.99 -1.50
CA ASP A 60 0.87 -24.85 -1.90
C ASP A 60 -0.16 -25.00 -0.77
N ALA A 61 0.31 -25.21 0.46
CA ALA A 61 -0.55 -25.27 1.63
C ALA A 61 -1.29 -23.93 1.87
N LEU A 62 -0.59 -22.80 1.76
CA LEU A 62 -1.19 -21.47 1.94
C LEU A 62 -2.26 -21.19 0.87
N ASN A 63 -1.99 -21.55 -0.39
CA ASN A 63 -2.97 -21.44 -1.48
C ASN A 63 -4.19 -22.32 -1.25
N ASN A 64 -4.01 -23.55 -0.72
CA ASN A 64 -5.12 -24.44 -0.39
C ASN A 64 -5.98 -23.86 0.74
N LEU A 65 -5.34 -23.32 1.77
CA LEU A 65 -6.03 -22.68 2.89
C LEU A 65 -6.84 -21.48 2.44
N ALA A 66 -6.24 -20.57 1.65
CA ALA A 66 -6.94 -19.41 1.12
C ALA A 66 -8.16 -19.82 0.28
N ARG A 67 -8.00 -20.78 -0.62
CA ARG A 67 -9.11 -21.29 -1.45
C ARG A 67 -10.21 -21.93 -0.61
N SER A 68 -9.85 -22.75 0.38
CA SER A 68 -10.83 -23.39 1.26
C SER A 68 -11.60 -22.34 2.07
N TYR A 69 -10.92 -21.29 2.53
CA TYR A 69 -11.56 -20.20 3.26
C TYR A 69 -12.55 -19.45 2.36
N GLU A 70 -12.15 -19.06 1.15
CA GLU A 70 -13.06 -18.39 0.19
C GLU A 70 -14.27 -19.26 -0.22
N GLN A 71 -14.11 -20.59 -0.28
CA GLN A 71 -15.21 -21.51 -0.56
C GLN A 71 -16.25 -21.54 0.58
N ASN A 72 -15.79 -21.46 1.82
CA ASN A 72 -16.65 -21.45 3.01
C ASN A 72 -17.18 -20.06 3.36
N HIS A 73 -16.54 -19.00 2.86
CA HIS A 73 -16.86 -17.60 3.09
C HIS A 73 -17.00 -16.87 1.74
N PRO A 74 -18.16 -17.00 1.05
CA PRO A 74 -18.33 -16.54 -0.33
C PRO A 74 -18.24 -15.01 -0.49
N ASP A 75 -18.33 -14.27 0.61
CA ASP A 75 -18.14 -12.83 0.73
C ASP A 75 -16.66 -12.43 0.90
N VAL A 76 -15.73 -13.37 1.09
CA VAL A 76 -14.32 -13.08 1.31
C VAL A 76 -13.50 -13.33 0.05
N ARG A 77 -12.54 -12.44 -0.23
CA ARG A 77 -11.53 -12.59 -1.26
C ARG A 77 -10.13 -12.36 -0.68
N ILE A 78 -9.24 -13.32 -0.86
CA ILE A 78 -7.88 -13.35 -0.30
C ILE A 78 -6.86 -13.16 -1.43
N SER A 79 -6.04 -12.11 -1.32
CA SER A 79 -4.89 -11.84 -2.18
C SER A 79 -3.61 -12.22 -1.45
N LEU A 80 -3.03 -13.36 -1.80
CA LEU A 80 -1.70 -13.77 -1.34
C LEU A 80 -0.62 -13.07 -2.18
N GLN A 81 0.24 -12.28 -1.54
CA GLN A 81 1.31 -11.53 -2.21
C GLN A 81 2.67 -11.96 -1.69
N SER A 82 3.46 -12.56 -2.57
CA SER A 82 4.84 -12.94 -2.26
C SER A 82 5.74 -11.72 -2.22
N LYS A 83 6.51 -11.58 -1.13
CA LYS A 83 7.58 -10.59 -0.96
C LYS A 83 8.86 -11.30 -0.52
N PRO A 84 10.05 -10.85 -0.96
CA PRO A 84 11.31 -11.40 -0.48
C PRO A 84 11.44 -11.30 1.04
N ALA A 85 11.84 -12.39 1.71
CA ALA A 85 12.01 -12.39 3.17
C ALA A 85 13.04 -11.36 3.65
N SER A 86 14.11 -11.14 2.87
CA SER A 86 15.17 -10.16 3.15
C SER A 86 14.68 -8.73 3.23
N ASP A 87 13.61 -8.41 2.50
CA ASP A 87 13.10 -7.04 2.37
C ASP A 87 11.75 -6.83 3.08
N MET A 88 11.17 -7.90 3.64
CA MET A 88 9.81 -7.92 4.19
C MET A 88 9.60 -6.82 5.25
N LEU A 89 10.44 -6.79 6.28
CA LEU A 89 10.30 -5.86 7.40
C LEU A 89 10.41 -4.39 6.94
N ARG A 90 11.39 -4.10 6.09
CA ARG A 90 11.59 -2.75 5.53
C ARG A 90 10.40 -2.34 4.67
N SER A 91 9.93 -3.24 3.79
CA SER A 91 8.81 -2.98 2.88
C SER A 91 7.50 -2.79 3.64
N TYR A 92 7.28 -3.58 4.70
CA TYR A 92 6.12 -3.45 5.56
C TYR A 92 6.14 -2.13 6.33
N GLY A 93 7.30 -1.75 6.89
CA GLY A 93 7.41 -0.46 7.59
C GLY A 93 7.14 0.75 6.68
N LEU A 94 7.52 0.68 5.40
CA LEU A 94 7.18 1.70 4.41
C LEU A 94 5.69 1.70 4.07
N SER A 95 5.08 0.52 3.91
CA SER A 95 3.66 0.42 3.58
C SER A 95 2.73 0.83 4.72
N VAL A 96 3.16 0.69 5.97
CA VAL A 96 2.45 1.28 7.11
C VAL A 96 2.49 2.80 7.03
N ALA A 97 3.66 3.39 6.74
CA ALA A 97 3.85 4.84 6.68
C ALA A 97 3.06 5.52 5.55
N ASP A 98 2.88 4.84 4.40
CA ASP A 98 2.12 5.36 3.26
C ASP A 98 0.65 4.90 3.23
N GLY A 99 0.21 4.10 4.21
CA GLY A 99 -1.16 3.61 4.34
C GLY A 99 -1.52 2.46 3.39
N SER A 100 -0.54 1.84 2.72
CA SER A 100 -0.75 0.71 1.80
C SER A 100 -0.47 -0.68 2.39
N ALA A 101 -0.31 -0.77 3.72
CA ALA A 101 -0.02 -2.03 4.41
C ALA A 101 -1.05 -3.14 4.10
N PRO A 102 -0.61 -4.41 4.00
CA PRO A 102 -1.52 -5.54 3.88
C PRO A 102 -2.36 -5.68 5.16
N GLN A 103 -3.52 -6.33 5.04
CA GLN A 103 -4.35 -6.65 6.21
C GLN A 103 -3.69 -7.71 7.10
N ILE A 104 -2.92 -8.63 6.50
CA ILE A 104 -2.21 -9.68 7.23
C ILE A 104 -0.74 -9.72 6.78
N LEU A 105 0.17 -9.80 7.73
CA LEU A 105 1.60 -10.02 7.48
C LEU A 105 2.03 -11.36 8.06
N LEU A 106 2.50 -12.27 7.22
CA LEU A 106 3.10 -13.53 7.65
C LEU A 106 4.62 -13.35 7.72
N MET A 107 5.15 -13.22 8.94
CA MET A 107 6.57 -12.97 9.20
C MET A 107 7.08 -13.74 10.44
N LEU A 108 8.40 -13.74 10.65
CA LEU A 108 9.03 -14.38 11.80
C LEU A 108 8.62 -13.70 13.11
N GLY A 109 8.28 -14.51 14.13
CA GLY A 109 7.81 -14.03 15.44
C GLY A 109 8.77 -13.09 16.18
N ARG A 110 10.09 -13.19 15.92
CA ARG A 110 11.11 -12.29 16.51
C ARG A 110 10.91 -10.81 16.20
N TYR A 111 10.07 -10.46 15.23
CA TYR A 111 9.77 -9.07 14.89
C TYR A 111 8.47 -8.54 15.51
N VAL A 112 7.70 -9.38 16.21
CA VAL A 112 6.41 -8.98 16.78
C VAL A 112 6.59 -7.85 17.81
N GLY A 113 7.59 -7.95 18.69
CA GLY A 113 7.92 -6.91 19.66
C GLY A 113 8.21 -5.55 19.00
N ASP A 114 9.18 -5.50 18.09
CA ASP A 114 9.54 -4.28 17.36
C ASP A 114 8.36 -3.66 16.60
N LEU A 115 7.47 -4.48 16.03
CA LEU A 115 6.29 -4.01 15.31
C LEU A 115 5.21 -3.48 16.27
N ALA A 116 5.01 -4.13 17.41
CA ALA A 116 4.08 -3.71 18.44
C ALA A 116 4.52 -2.38 19.08
N GLU A 117 5.80 -2.24 19.44
CA GLU A 117 6.37 -1.00 20.01
C GLU A 117 6.20 0.20 19.06
N ARG A 118 6.29 -0.04 17.74
CA ARG A 118 6.07 0.98 16.70
C ARG A 118 4.60 1.20 16.37
N GLN A 119 3.69 0.43 16.95
CA GLN A 119 2.26 0.43 16.63
C GLN A 119 1.97 0.12 15.14
N TYR A 120 2.81 -0.73 14.53
CA TYR A 120 2.68 -1.13 13.13
C TYR A 120 1.76 -2.33 12.94
N ILE A 121 1.38 -3.01 14.03
CA ILE A 121 0.41 -4.10 14.06
C ILE A 121 -0.68 -3.78 15.08
N ALA A 122 -1.90 -4.24 14.80
CA ALA A 122 -3.01 -4.07 15.74
C ALA A 122 -2.84 -4.99 16.96
N PRO A 123 -3.24 -4.54 18.17
CA PRO A 123 -3.39 -5.44 19.31
C PRO A 123 -4.46 -6.49 19.01
N LEU A 124 -4.30 -7.68 19.57
CA LEU A 124 -5.23 -8.81 19.41
C LEU A 124 -5.89 -9.21 20.73
N ASP A 125 -5.64 -8.47 21.82
CA ASP A 125 -6.10 -8.75 23.18
C ASP A 125 -7.63 -8.91 23.26
N ASP A 126 -8.37 -8.13 22.46
CA ASP A 126 -9.83 -8.15 22.41
C ASP A 126 -10.41 -9.03 21.29
N VAL A 127 -9.55 -9.75 20.55
CA VAL A 127 -9.96 -10.55 19.37
C VAL A 127 -10.25 -12.00 19.75
N PHE A 128 -9.52 -12.55 20.73
CA PHE A 128 -9.63 -13.94 21.14
C PHE A 128 -10.14 -14.04 22.57
N SER A 129 -10.99 -15.04 22.81
CA SER A 129 -11.40 -15.42 24.16
C SER A 129 -10.28 -16.16 24.90
N ASP A 130 -10.32 -16.15 26.24
CA ASP A 130 -9.40 -16.93 27.08
C ASP A 130 -9.41 -18.43 26.72
N GLU A 131 -10.55 -18.96 26.31
CA GLU A 131 -10.70 -20.36 25.90
C GLU A 131 -9.96 -20.65 24.58
N GLU A 132 -10.00 -19.72 23.61
CA GLU A 132 -9.26 -19.84 22.35
C GLU A 132 -7.75 -19.71 22.59
N LEU A 133 -7.33 -18.78 23.45
CA LEU A 133 -5.92 -18.61 23.81
C LEU A 133 -5.37 -19.84 24.54
N ALA A 134 -6.18 -20.50 25.38
CA ALA A 134 -5.80 -21.73 26.08
C ALA A 134 -5.51 -22.92 25.14
N GLN A 135 -5.93 -22.84 23.87
CA GLN A 135 -5.62 -23.86 22.85
C GLN A 135 -4.24 -23.65 22.20
N LEU A 136 -3.62 -22.50 22.41
CA LEU A 136 -2.31 -22.19 21.87
C LEU A 136 -1.19 -22.76 22.76
N LEU A 137 0.02 -22.78 22.21
CA LEU A 137 1.20 -23.08 23.01
C LEU A 137 1.34 -21.99 24.09
N PRO A 138 1.62 -22.33 25.36
CA PRO A 138 1.75 -21.33 26.43
C PRO A 138 2.71 -20.19 26.07
N GLN A 139 3.83 -20.54 25.42
CA GLN A 139 4.87 -19.61 24.95
C GLN A 139 4.44 -18.66 23.83
N ALA A 140 3.24 -18.83 23.28
CA ALA A 140 2.67 -17.95 22.26
C ALA A 140 1.69 -16.91 22.84
N VAL A 141 1.36 -17.03 24.13
CA VAL A 141 0.37 -16.17 24.83
C VAL A 141 1.01 -15.37 25.96
N ASP A 142 2.17 -15.81 26.46
CA ASP A 142 3.02 -15.11 27.44
C ASP A 142 3.85 -13.98 26.80
#